data_AF-A0A089LK14-F1
#
_entry.id   AF-A0A089LK14-F1
#
_cell.length_a   1.000
_cell.length_b   1.000
_cell.length_c   1.000
_cell.angle_alpha   90.00
_cell.angle_beta   90.00
_cell.angle_gamma   90.00
#
_symmetry.space_group_name_H-M   'P 1'
#
loop_
_entity.id
_entity.type
_entity.pdbx_description
1 polymer ?
#
loop_
_entity_poly.entity_id
_entity_poly.type
_entity_poly.pdbx_seq_one_letter_code
_entity_poly.pdbx_strand_id
1 'polypeptide(L)'
;MSKNIVVQGYSEIQSGEYDVIDVMGAGLVHGNLHADVIDVNGSLEVNGNISATSIDVLGGITCKGVISTQTLEISGGLEAEGLLAKSITMNISSDTSINHISAEFLKITINPGCGVLKFDVLEDGILQKKEQEHIKGGEIVFQHVILKDFILYRT
;
A
#
# COMPACT_ATOMS: atom_id res chain seq x y z
N MET A 1 20.56 17.43 10.50
CA MET A 1 21.07 17.02 9.18
C MET A 1 19.97 16.24 8.54
N SER A 2 19.63 16.53 7.28
CA SER A 2 18.64 15.74 6.58
C SER A 2 19.20 14.37 6.18
N LYS A 3 18.43 13.30 6.35
CA LYS A 3 18.78 11.94 5.98
C LYS A 3 17.95 11.52 4.77
N ASN A 4 18.53 11.74 3.59
CA ASN A 4 17.90 11.35 2.32
C ASN A 4 18.60 10.13 1.74
N ILE A 5 17.82 9.19 1.20
CA ILE A 5 18.32 8.01 0.50
C ILE A 5 17.79 8.01 -0.93
N VAL A 6 18.66 7.66 -1.88
CA VAL A 6 18.29 7.39 -3.27
C VAL A 6 18.80 6.01 -3.67
N VAL A 7 17.93 5.15 -4.19
CA VAL A 7 18.25 3.80 -4.65
C VAL A 7 18.01 3.70 -6.16
N GLN A 8 19.08 3.63 -6.96
CA GLN A 8 18.99 3.54 -8.43
C GLN A 8 19.00 2.10 -8.96
N GLY A 9 19.63 1.18 -8.23
CA GLY A 9 19.70 -0.25 -8.56
C GLY A 9 19.14 -1.07 -7.41
N TYR A 10 19.82 -2.14 -7.00
CA TYR A 10 19.50 -2.80 -5.74
C TYR A 10 20.25 -2.14 -4.58
N SER A 11 19.60 -1.92 -3.44
CA SER A 11 20.26 -1.48 -2.21
C SER A 11 19.55 -1.99 -0.97
N GLU A 12 20.35 -2.38 0.03
CA GLU A 12 19.86 -2.59 1.38
C GLU A 12 19.94 -1.27 2.15
N ILE A 13 18.84 -0.92 2.78
CA ILE A 13 18.68 0.30 3.58
C ILE A 13 18.60 -0.10 5.04
N GLN A 14 19.36 0.61 5.87
CA GLN A 14 19.31 0.40 7.31
C GLN A 14 17.93 0.80 7.86
N SER A 15 17.40 0.04 8.83
CA SER A 15 16.21 0.48 9.56
C SER A 15 16.48 1.79 10.29
N GLY A 16 15.51 2.70 10.33
CA GLY A 16 15.65 3.95 11.05
C GLY A 16 14.75 5.06 10.52
N GLU A 17 15.16 6.29 10.86
CA GLU A 17 14.46 7.52 10.52
C GLU A 17 15.19 8.27 9.41
N TYR A 18 14.41 8.67 8.41
CA TYR A 18 14.83 9.39 7.22
C TYR A 18 13.90 10.58 7.00
N ASP A 19 14.31 11.56 6.21
CA ASP A 19 13.36 12.58 5.75
C ASP A 19 12.75 12.12 4.43
N VAL A 20 13.60 11.71 3.48
CA VAL A 20 13.17 11.29 2.15
C VAL A 20 13.84 9.98 1.76
N ILE A 21 13.04 9.06 1.21
CA ILE A 21 13.51 7.82 0.59
C ILE A 21 12.97 7.78 -0.83
N ASP A 22 13.87 7.80 -1.82
CA ASP A 22 13.55 7.67 -3.23
C ASP A 22 14.12 6.35 -3.77
N VAL A 23 13.25 5.45 -4.22
CA VAL A 23 13.62 4.12 -4.73
C VAL A 23 13.25 4.02 -6.20
N MET A 24 14.21 4.24 -7.09
CA MET A 24 14.09 4.04 -8.54
C MET A 24 14.39 2.59 -8.99
N GLY A 25 15.02 1.79 -8.14
CA GLY A 25 15.36 0.39 -8.41
C GLY A 25 14.63 -0.56 -7.46
N ALA A 26 15.40 -1.29 -6.65
CA ALA A 26 14.91 -2.22 -5.64
C ALA A 26 15.54 -1.93 -4.27
N GLY A 27 14.71 -1.60 -3.29
CA GLY A 27 15.12 -1.36 -1.90
C GLY A 27 14.72 -2.52 -0.99
N LEU A 28 15.61 -2.92 -0.08
CA LEU A 28 15.29 -3.84 1.02
C LEU A 28 15.60 -3.19 2.37
N VAL A 29 14.63 -3.16 3.27
CA VAL A 29 14.78 -2.70 4.66
C VAL A 29 14.56 -3.87 5.60
N HIS A 30 15.57 -4.24 6.39
CA HIS A 30 15.50 -5.41 7.28
C HIS A 30 14.66 -5.21 8.55
N GLY A 31 14.18 -3.99 8.82
CA GLY A 31 13.42 -3.67 10.02
C GLY A 31 12.43 -2.53 9.77
N ASN A 32 12.11 -1.78 10.82
CA ASN A 32 11.16 -0.68 10.72
C ASN A 32 11.74 0.49 9.91
N LEU A 33 10.87 1.10 9.11
CA LEU A 33 11.16 2.27 8.30
C LEU A 33 10.30 3.44 8.76
N HIS A 34 10.95 4.55 9.11
CA HIS A 34 10.28 5.81 9.35
C HIS A 34 10.82 6.87 8.39
N ALA A 35 9.93 7.57 7.68
CA ALA A 35 10.32 8.66 6.79
C ALA A 35 9.23 9.73 6.67
N ASP A 36 9.56 10.99 6.39
CA ASP A 36 8.52 11.95 6.04
C ASP A 36 7.90 11.60 4.68
N VAL A 37 8.74 11.32 3.69
CA VAL A 37 8.35 11.01 2.31
C VAL A 37 9.02 9.73 1.83
N ILE A 38 8.23 8.85 1.23
CA ILE A 38 8.72 7.64 0.55
C ILE A 38 8.17 7.65 -0.88
N ASP A 39 9.06 7.73 -1.86
CA ASP A 39 8.75 7.66 -3.28
C ASP A 39 9.37 6.39 -3.86
N VAL A 40 8.57 5.55 -4.51
CA VAL A 40 9.02 4.25 -5.05
C VAL A 40 8.65 4.15 -6.52
N ASN A 41 9.63 4.33 -7.40
CA ASN A 41 9.56 4.10 -8.86
C ASN A 41 10.20 2.75 -9.22
N GLY A 42 9.82 1.68 -8.51
CA GLY A 42 10.47 0.38 -8.59
C GLY A 42 9.84 -0.60 -7.61
N SER A 43 10.66 -1.25 -6.78
CA SER A 43 10.17 -2.11 -5.70
C SER A 43 10.80 -1.78 -4.35
N LEU A 44 9.99 -1.82 -3.29
CA LEU A 44 10.45 -1.66 -1.91
C LEU A 44 9.95 -2.82 -1.05
N GLU A 45 10.86 -3.57 -0.45
CA GLU A 45 10.54 -4.57 0.57
C GLU A 45 10.96 -4.07 1.95
N VAL A 46 10.05 -4.16 2.93
CA VAL A 46 10.29 -3.79 4.32
C VAL A 46 9.89 -4.95 5.23
N ASN A 47 10.87 -5.52 5.93
CA ASN A 47 10.69 -6.66 6.85
C ASN A 47 10.15 -6.25 8.24
N GLY A 48 9.66 -5.02 8.37
CA GLY A 48 9.04 -4.48 9.58
C GLY A 48 7.85 -3.59 9.23
N ASN A 49 7.61 -2.59 10.08
CA ASN A 49 6.56 -1.60 9.84
C ASN A 49 7.08 -0.42 9.02
N ILE A 50 6.17 0.24 8.29
CA ILE A 50 6.43 1.52 7.63
C ILE A 50 5.61 2.58 8.33
N SER A 51 6.24 3.68 8.74
CA SER A 51 5.58 4.88 9.24
C SER A 51 6.03 6.06 8.41
N ALA A 52 5.10 6.73 7.71
CA ALA A 52 5.44 7.91 6.94
C ALA A 52 4.39 9.00 6.98
N THR A 53 4.73 10.20 6.49
CA THR A 53 3.72 11.23 6.25
C THR A 53 3.05 11.00 4.89
N SER A 54 3.85 10.78 3.84
CA SER A 54 3.37 10.49 2.49
C SER A 54 4.13 9.32 1.86
N ILE A 55 3.40 8.49 1.12
CA ILE A 55 3.96 7.39 0.34
C ILE A 55 3.37 7.46 -1.07
N ASP A 56 4.23 7.56 -2.09
CA ASP A 56 3.88 7.46 -3.50
C ASP A 56 4.63 6.27 -4.14
N VAL A 57 3.90 5.41 -4.84
CA VAL A 57 4.44 4.17 -5.40
C VAL A 57 3.99 3.99 -6.85
N LEU A 58 4.95 4.01 -7.76
CA LEU A 58 4.85 3.51 -9.13
C LEU A 58 5.64 2.20 -9.25
N GLY A 59 4.98 1.07 -9.00
CA GLY A 59 5.62 -0.24 -9.01
C GLY A 59 5.06 -1.18 -7.94
N GLY A 60 5.85 -1.50 -6.91
CA GLY A 60 5.41 -2.43 -5.88
C GLY A 60 6.00 -2.18 -4.50
N ILE A 61 5.22 -2.45 -3.47
CA ILE A 61 5.69 -2.43 -2.09
C ILE A 61 5.22 -3.66 -1.34
N THR A 62 6.16 -4.30 -0.64
CA THR A 62 5.90 -5.45 0.23
C THR A 62 6.33 -5.08 1.64
N CYS A 63 5.37 -4.94 2.54
CA CYS A 63 5.60 -4.67 3.96
C CYS A 63 5.23 -5.92 4.75
N LYS A 64 6.15 -6.49 5.53
CA LYS A 64 5.84 -7.65 6.39
C LYS A 64 5.03 -7.28 7.64
N GLY A 65 4.87 -5.98 7.92
CA GLY A 65 4.07 -5.48 9.03
C GLY A 65 2.99 -4.51 8.57
N VAL A 66 2.78 -3.46 9.36
CA VAL A 66 1.77 -2.43 9.14
C VAL A 66 2.38 -1.21 8.47
N ILE A 67 1.69 -0.68 7.46
CA ILE A 67 1.95 0.62 6.86
C ILE A 67 1.03 1.64 7.54
N SER A 68 1.62 2.66 8.17
CA SER A 68 0.90 3.78 8.77
C SER A 68 1.33 5.08 8.09
N THR A 69 0.40 5.78 7.45
CA THR A 69 0.71 7.02 6.72
C THR A 69 -0.43 8.03 6.79
N GLN A 70 -0.21 9.29 6.41
CA GLN A 70 -1.33 10.21 6.18
C GLN A 70 -1.92 9.98 4.79
N THR A 71 -1.05 9.92 3.78
CA THR A 71 -1.42 9.72 2.38
C THR A 71 -0.67 8.54 1.78
N LEU A 72 -1.40 7.69 1.07
CA LEU A 72 -0.85 6.64 0.21
C LEU A 72 -1.43 6.77 -1.19
N GLU A 73 -0.58 6.93 -2.18
CA GLU A 73 -0.91 6.76 -3.58
C GLU A 73 -0.09 5.60 -4.14
N ILE A 74 -0.74 4.65 -4.80
CA ILE A 74 -0.04 3.54 -5.44
C ILE A 74 -0.66 3.23 -6.80
N SER A 75 0.20 3.08 -7.79
CA SER A 75 -0.11 2.48 -9.08
C SER A 75 0.77 1.24 -9.26
N GLY A 76 0.20 0.06 -8.99
CA GLY A 76 1.06 -1.10 -8.76
C GLY A 76 0.45 -2.27 -8.00
N GLY A 77 1.31 -2.92 -7.21
CA GLY A 77 0.94 -3.97 -6.26
C GLY A 77 1.37 -3.63 -4.83
N LEU A 78 0.56 -4.03 -3.86
CA LEU A 78 0.79 -3.77 -2.44
C LEU A 78 0.48 -5.01 -1.61
N GLU A 79 1.48 -5.48 -0.87
CA GLU A 79 1.33 -6.53 0.13
C GLU A 79 1.66 -5.98 1.51
N ALA A 80 0.74 -6.13 2.46
CA ALA A 80 0.95 -5.70 3.84
C ALA A 80 0.12 -6.52 4.84
N GLU A 81 0.56 -6.63 6.10
CA GLU A 81 -0.33 -7.13 7.15
C GLU A 81 -1.46 -6.13 7.44
N GLY A 82 -1.15 -4.83 7.41
CA GLY A 82 -2.14 -3.79 7.63
C GLY A 82 -1.80 -2.48 6.95
N LEU A 83 -2.84 -1.71 6.62
CA LEU A 83 -2.73 -0.37 6.06
C LEU A 83 -3.64 0.60 6.83
N LEU A 84 -3.02 1.56 7.49
CA LEU A 84 -3.69 2.59 8.27
C LEU A 84 -3.34 3.94 7.66
N ALA A 85 -4.30 4.62 7.03
CA ALA A 85 -4.03 5.93 6.48
C ALA A 85 -5.24 6.85 6.49
N LYS A 86 -5.04 8.17 6.43
CA LYS A 86 -6.17 9.09 6.28
C LYS A 86 -6.76 8.98 4.88
N SER A 87 -5.91 9.06 3.85
CA SER A 87 -6.31 8.99 2.45
C SER A 87 -5.51 7.95 1.70
N ILE A 88 -6.20 7.07 0.99
CA ILE A 88 -5.62 6.02 0.16
C ILE A 88 -6.20 6.13 -1.25
N THR A 89 -5.33 6.17 -2.25
CA THR A 89 -5.68 5.99 -3.67
C THR A 89 -4.89 4.82 -4.22
N MET A 90 -5.57 3.74 -4.59
CA MET A 90 -4.98 2.54 -5.18
C MET A 90 -5.41 2.38 -6.63
N ASN A 91 -4.47 2.43 -7.56
CA ASN A 91 -4.62 1.99 -8.94
C ASN A 91 -3.94 0.62 -9.07
N ILE A 92 -4.72 -0.44 -8.86
CA ILE A 92 -4.23 -1.81 -8.75
C ILE A 92 -3.97 -2.38 -10.14
N SER A 93 -2.70 -2.70 -10.41
CA SER A 93 -2.24 -3.29 -11.67
C SER A 93 -1.51 -4.63 -11.49
N SER A 94 -1.10 -4.94 -10.26
CA SER A 94 -0.39 -6.16 -9.88
C SER A 94 -1.01 -6.81 -8.64
N ASP A 95 -0.40 -7.90 -8.17
CA ASP A 95 -0.82 -8.63 -6.99
C ASP A 95 -0.94 -7.68 -5.79
N THR A 96 -2.06 -7.78 -5.07
CA THR A 96 -2.37 -6.94 -3.92
C THR A 96 -3.08 -7.77 -2.87
N SER A 97 -2.54 -7.80 -1.66
CA SER A 97 -3.09 -8.54 -0.52
C SER A 97 -2.81 -7.79 0.77
N ILE A 98 -3.87 -7.37 1.47
CA ILE A 98 -3.78 -6.62 2.72
C ILE A 98 -4.79 -7.21 3.71
N ASN A 99 -4.33 -7.68 4.87
CA ASN A 99 -5.24 -8.35 5.81
C ASN A 99 -6.23 -7.36 6.45
N HIS A 100 -5.80 -6.12 6.68
CA HIS A 100 -6.61 -5.09 7.31
C HIS A 100 -6.35 -3.70 6.73
N ILE A 101 -7.39 -2.98 6.33
CA ILE A 101 -7.30 -1.58 5.90
C ILE A 101 -8.20 -0.72 6.80
N SER A 102 -7.70 0.41 7.26
CA SER A 102 -8.51 1.45 7.90
C SER A 102 -8.18 2.81 7.32
N ALA A 103 -9.19 3.52 6.80
CA ALA A 103 -8.98 4.86 6.26
C ALA A 103 -10.21 5.78 6.34
N GLU A 104 -9.95 7.09 6.40
CA GLU A 104 -11.00 8.13 6.28
C GLU A 104 -11.47 8.27 4.83
N PHE A 105 -10.57 8.09 3.86
CA PHE A 105 -10.88 8.08 2.44
C PHE A 105 -10.12 6.94 1.76
N LEU A 106 -10.82 6.13 0.98
CA LEU A 106 -10.24 5.05 0.20
C LEU A 106 -10.84 5.03 -1.20
N LYS A 107 -10.00 5.25 -2.19
CA LYS A 107 -10.32 5.12 -3.61
C LYS A 107 -9.56 3.93 -4.20
N ILE A 108 -10.27 3.07 -4.91
CA ILE A 108 -9.71 1.88 -5.55
C ILE A 108 -10.13 1.85 -7.01
N THR A 109 -9.14 1.74 -7.90
CA THR A 109 -9.29 1.48 -9.32
C THR A 109 -8.59 0.16 -9.62
N ILE A 110 -9.27 -0.77 -10.29
CA ILE A 110 -8.64 -2.03 -10.73
C ILE A 110 -8.44 -1.94 -12.24
N ASN A 111 -7.20 -2.12 -12.69
CA ASN A 111 -6.91 -2.10 -14.11
C ASN A 111 -7.53 -3.32 -14.83
N PRO A 112 -8.01 -3.16 -16.08
CA PRO A 112 -8.59 -4.26 -16.84
C PRO A 112 -7.61 -5.45 -16.96
N GLY A 113 -8.09 -6.65 -16.63
CA GLY A 113 -7.30 -7.88 -16.72
C GLY A 113 -6.49 -8.24 -15.47
N CYS A 114 -6.55 -7.44 -14.40
CA CYS A 114 -5.81 -7.71 -13.16
C CYS A 114 -6.48 -8.76 -12.26
N GLY A 115 -7.80 -8.95 -12.36
CA GLY A 115 -8.53 -10.00 -11.64
C GLY A 115 -9.76 -9.50 -10.89
N VAL A 116 -10.13 -10.24 -9.84
CA VAL A 116 -11.30 -10.03 -8.97
C VAL A 116 -10.85 -9.59 -7.59
N LEU A 117 -11.38 -8.46 -7.11
CA LEU A 117 -11.10 -7.98 -5.76
C LEU A 117 -12.18 -8.47 -4.79
N LYS A 118 -11.73 -9.09 -3.69
CA LYS A 118 -12.59 -9.50 -2.57
C LYS A 118 -12.13 -8.80 -1.29
N PHE A 119 -13.09 -8.43 -0.46
CA PHE A 119 -12.85 -7.90 0.88
C PHE A 119 -14.11 -8.00 1.73
N ASP A 120 -13.92 -8.07 3.04
CA ASP A 120 -14.97 -7.92 4.02
C ASP A 120 -14.97 -6.48 4.54
N VAL A 121 -16.13 -5.83 4.57
CA VAL A 121 -16.31 -4.48 5.13
C VAL A 121 -16.79 -4.60 6.57
N LEU A 122 -16.18 -3.85 7.49
CA LEU A 122 -16.66 -3.72 8.86
C LEU A 122 -17.42 -2.39 9.00
N GLU A 123 -18.75 -2.45 9.02
CA GLU A 123 -19.65 -1.31 9.24
C GLU A 123 -20.38 -1.50 10.57
N ASP A 124 -20.33 -0.51 11.48
CA ASP A 124 -20.98 -0.55 12.81
C ASP A 124 -20.66 -1.80 13.66
N GLY A 125 -19.46 -2.37 13.48
CA GLY A 125 -19.03 -3.59 14.16
C GLY A 125 -19.56 -4.89 13.55
N ILE A 126 -20.27 -4.81 12.42
CA ILE A 126 -20.79 -5.96 11.66
C ILE A 126 -19.93 -6.19 10.42
N LEU A 127 -19.48 -7.43 10.21
CA LEU A 127 -18.76 -7.83 9.00
C LEU A 127 -19.75 -8.12 7.87
N GLN A 128 -19.64 -7.37 6.78
CA GLN A 128 -20.36 -7.60 5.53
C GLN A 128 -19.37 -8.04 4.45
N LYS A 129 -19.54 -9.25 3.93
CA LYS A 129 -18.71 -9.75 2.82
C LYS A 129 -19.07 -9.03 1.52
N LYS A 130 -18.08 -8.47 0.83
CA LYS A 130 -18.25 -7.91 -0.52
C LYS A 130 -17.29 -8.59 -1.50
N GLU A 131 -17.84 -9.35 -2.42
CA GLU A 131 -17.10 -9.88 -3.57
C GLU A 131 -17.44 -9.04 -4.80
N GLN A 132 -16.44 -8.46 -5.46
CA GLN A 132 -16.63 -7.69 -6.69
C GLN A 132 -15.92 -8.36 -7.86
N GLU A 133 -16.68 -9.17 -8.60
CA GLU A 133 -16.20 -10.03 -9.67
C GLU A 133 -15.85 -9.29 -10.97
N HIS A 134 -16.27 -8.05 -11.14
CA HIS A 134 -16.05 -7.29 -12.38
C HIS A 134 -16.15 -5.79 -12.15
N ILE A 135 -15.08 -5.20 -11.62
CA ILE A 135 -14.84 -3.79 -11.90
C ILE A 135 -14.21 -3.72 -13.29
N LYS A 136 -15.04 -3.87 -14.34
CA LYS A 136 -14.62 -3.51 -15.71
C LYS A 136 -14.51 -1.98 -15.76
N GLY A 137 -13.37 -1.44 -15.34
CA GLY A 137 -13.08 -0.01 -15.42
C GLY A 137 -13.90 0.89 -14.48
N GLY A 138 -14.30 0.38 -13.32
CA GLY A 138 -14.96 1.16 -12.28
C GLY A 138 -14.00 1.63 -11.19
N GLU A 139 -14.46 2.62 -10.45
CA GLU A 139 -13.82 3.21 -9.29
C GLU A 139 -14.70 2.88 -8.09
N ILE A 140 -14.11 2.37 -7.00
CA ILE A 140 -14.80 2.26 -5.71
C ILE A 140 -14.25 3.36 -4.82
N VAL A 141 -15.17 4.09 -4.18
CA VAL A 141 -14.82 5.11 -3.21
C VAL A 141 -15.53 4.82 -1.89
N PHE A 142 -14.78 4.85 -0.80
CA PHE A 142 -15.29 4.78 0.55
C PHE A 142 -14.93 6.04 1.34
N GLN A 143 -15.80 6.39 2.29
CA GLN A 143 -15.54 7.37 3.34
C GLN A 143 -15.65 6.65 4.68
N HIS A 144 -14.64 6.78 5.55
CA HIS A 144 -14.52 6.11 6.85
C HIS A 144 -14.77 4.59 6.76
N VAL A 145 -13.74 3.85 6.35
CA VAL A 145 -13.86 2.42 6.07
C VAL A 145 -12.87 1.59 6.87
N ILE A 146 -13.32 0.40 7.23
CA ILE A 146 -12.47 -0.68 7.71
C ILE A 146 -12.72 -1.90 6.81
N LEU A 147 -11.68 -2.36 6.13
CA LEU A 147 -11.71 -3.58 5.31
C LEU A 147 -10.88 -4.69 5.94
N LYS A 148 -11.27 -5.93 5.68
CA LYS A 148 -10.52 -7.14 6.01
C LYS A 148 -10.38 -8.03 4.78
N ASP A 149 -9.34 -8.86 4.79
CA ASP A 149 -9.08 -9.86 3.75
C ASP A 149 -9.13 -9.24 2.34
N PHE A 150 -8.48 -8.08 2.17
CA PHE A 150 -8.44 -7.33 0.92
C PHE A 150 -7.48 -8.01 -0.05
N ILE A 151 -8.01 -8.79 -0.98
CA ILE A 151 -7.21 -9.67 -1.85
C ILE A 151 -7.67 -9.54 -3.29
N LEU A 152 -6.72 -9.27 -4.18
CA LEU A 152 -6.90 -9.39 -5.63
C LEU A 152 -6.58 -10.82 -6.08
N TYR A 153 -7.58 -11.50 -6.64
CA TYR A 153 -7.43 -12.83 -7.23
C TYR A 153 -7.29 -12.73 -8.75
N ARG A 154 -6.18 -13.21 -9.30
CA ARG A 154 -6.05 -13.40 -10.75
C ARG A 154 -6.94 -14.55 -11.21
N THR A 155 -7.76 -14.30 -12.24
CA THR A 155 -8.60 -15.30 -12.92
C THR A 155 -7.96 -15.80 -14.19
#